data_AF-A0A3P3TAT9-F1
#
_entry.id   AF-A0A3P3TAT9-F1
#
_cell.length_a   1.000
_cell.length_b   1.000
_cell.length_c   1.000
_cell.angle_alpha   90.00
_cell.angle_beta   90.00
_cell.angle_gamma   90.00
#
_symmetry.space_group_name_H-M   'P 1'
#
loop_
_entity.id
_entity.type
_entity.pdbx_description
1 polymer ?
#
loop_
_entity_poly.entity_id
_entity_poly.type
_entity_poly.pdbx_seq_one_letter_code
_entity_poly.pdbx_strand_id
1 'polypeptide(L)'
;LSGSTFPADPDAAPLRNGLDKRNTYHFIATAQTSLPGDSMGKAWNGDYVFNSGNLVLDLLHNFFLECGARTHKMRVYEMTDHPVAREMTGYLLVRGGVHVLAYAKALEIMTGVDVKKMLPIPNLENRAFDATRKYEEQGIHRKLYTFSDSDYEDIAQIWKGSHPSDGERLEVVRGVPQGGEVPDLEEVPEEFAPGISNEDFMQIAQRLQKLAGL
;
A
#
# COMPACT_ATOMS: atom_id res chain seq x y z
N LEU A 1 3.73 8.41 14.52
CA LEU A 1 4.08 8.21 15.94
C LEU A 1 5.21 9.13 16.36
N SER A 2 5.98 9.67 15.42
CA SER A 2 6.99 10.71 15.65
C SER A 2 6.52 11.79 16.61
N GLY A 3 7.34 12.07 17.62
CA GLY A 3 7.05 13.05 18.68
C GLY A 3 6.04 12.60 19.73
N SER A 4 5.57 11.34 19.70
CA SER A 4 4.70 10.82 20.76
C SER A 4 5.45 10.36 22.01
N THR A 5 6.74 10.07 21.89
CA THR A 5 7.65 9.70 22.98
C THR A 5 8.87 10.63 22.98
N PHE A 6 9.74 10.48 23.97
CA PHE A 6 10.96 11.27 24.08
C PHE A 6 12.07 10.44 24.74
N PRO A 7 13.34 10.59 24.33
CA PRO A 7 14.46 9.95 25.01
C PRO A 7 14.62 10.50 26.43
N ALA A 8 14.56 9.63 27.44
CA ALA A 8 14.81 9.97 28.83
C ALA A 8 15.18 8.72 29.65
N ASP A 9 15.57 8.95 30.91
CA ASP A 9 15.68 7.89 31.91
C ASP A 9 14.35 7.10 32.02
N PRO A 10 14.38 5.75 32.08
CA PRO A 10 13.17 4.93 32.18
C PRO A 10 12.22 5.35 33.32
N ASP A 11 12.75 5.79 34.46
CA ASP A 11 11.97 6.23 35.62
C ASP A 11 11.24 7.57 35.37
N ALA A 12 11.58 8.30 34.30
CA ALA A 12 10.85 9.50 33.86
C ALA A 12 9.58 9.18 33.05
N ALA A 13 9.31 7.89 32.81
CA ALA A 13 8.20 7.38 32.02
C ALA A 13 8.12 7.99 30.59
N PRO A 14 9.17 7.80 29.74
CA PRO A 14 9.23 8.39 28.40
C PRO A 14 8.12 7.94 27.45
N LEU A 15 7.58 6.74 27.66
CA LEU A 15 6.51 6.15 26.83
C LEU A 15 5.08 6.48 27.33
N ARG A 16 4.93 7.30 28.38
CA ARG A 16 3.63 7.51 29.07
C ARG A 16 2.49 7.96 28.15
N ASN A 17 2.81 8.72 27.10
CA ASN A 17 1.81 9.18 26.12
C ASN A 17 1.21 8.04 25.29
N GLY A 18 1.89 6.89 25.22
CA GLY A 18 1.42 5.68 24.55
C GLY A 18 0.14 5.11 25.17
N LEU A 19 -0.08 5.33 26.48
CA LEU A 19 -1.27 4.85 27.22
C LEU A 19 -2.59 5.40 26.63
N ASP A 20 -2.56 6.64 26.12
CA ASP A 20 -3.73 7.32 25.54
C ASP A 20 -3.83 7.17 24.02
N LYS A 21 -2.96 6.36 23.39
CA LYS A 21 -3.03 6.08 21.96
C LYS A 21 -3.94 4.89 21.70
N ARG A 22 -4.72 4.97 20.61
CA ARG A 22 -5.69 3.94 20.22
C ARG A 22 -5.09 2.54 20.06
N ASN A 23 -3.82 2.44 19.66
CA ASN A 23 -3.15 1.16 19.48
C ASN A 23 -1.83 1.17 20.27
N THR A 24 -1.87 0.60 21.47
CA THR A 24 -0.72 0.50 22.38
C THR A 24 0.31 -0.52 21.90
N TYR A 25 -0.05 -1.47 21.03
CA TYR A 25 0.92 -2.42 20.48
C TYR A 25 2.07 -1.75 19.74
N HIS A 26 1.83 -0.57 19.15
CA HIS A 26 2.89 0.20 18.54
C HIS A 26 4.01 0.58 19.52
N PHE A 27 3.74 0.72 20.81
CA PHE A 27 4.73 1.14 21.83
C PHE A 27 5.24 -0.03 22.68
N ILE A 28 4.61 -1.20 22.58
CA ILE A 28 4.91 -2.35 23.45
C ILE A 28 5.53 -3.47 22.64
N ALA A 29 5.00 -3.75 21.45
CA ALA A 29 5.39 -4.89 20.65
C ALA A 29 6.33 -4.53 19.49
N THR A 30 6.23 -3.30 18.94
CA THR A 30 6.85 -2.97 17.65
C THR A 30 7.76 -1.75 17.68
N ALA A 31 8.12 -1.20 18.83
CA ALA A 31 9.06 -0.05 18.92
C ALA A 31 8.71 1.09 17.94
N GLN A 32 7.44 1.47 17.93
CA GLN A 32 6.81 2.48 17.07
C GLN A 32 6.81 2.17 15.56
N THR A 33 6.93 0.91 15.19
CA THR A 33 6.79 0.44 13.80
C THR A 33 5.43 -0.24 13.54
N SER A 34 5.18 -0.62 12.27
CA SER A 34 3.93 -1.25 11.87
C SER A 34 3.78 -2.69 12.41
N LEU A 35 2.54 -3.17 12.45
CA LEU A 35 2.22 -4.57 12.74
C LEU A 35 1.29 -5.14 11.66
N PRO A 36 1.29 -6.48 11.43
CA PRO A 36 0.34 -7.13 10.54
C PRO A 36 -1.05 -7.25 11.19
N GLY A 37 -1.70 -6.11 11.43
CA GLY A 37 -3.02 -6.04 12.06
C GLY A 37 -3.86 -4.86 11.55
N ASP A 38 -5.16 -4.90 11.87
CA ASP A 38 -6.10 -3.85 11.48
C ASP A 38 -6.11 -2.64 12.44
N SER A 39 -6.97 -1.67 12.15
CA SER A 39 -7.11 -0.41 12.93
C SER A 39 -7.71 -0.59 14.33
N MET A 40 -8.04 -1.82 14.71
CA MET A 40 -8.53 -2.26 16.02
C MET A 40 -7.59 -3.28 16.68
N GLY A 41 -6.41 -3.54 16.10
CA GLY A 41 -5.40 -4.44 16.65
C GLY A 41 -5.69 -5.93 16.40
N LYS A 42 -6.67 -6.29 15.56
CA LYS A 42 -6.88 -7.68 15.17
C LYS A 42 -5.80 -8.09 14.16
N ALA A 43 -5.11 -9.19 14.42
CA ALA A 43 -4.13 -9.74 13.49
C ALA A 43 -4.77 -10.08 12.14
N TRP A 44 -4.04 -9.80 11.06
CA TRP A 44 -4.38 -10.35 9.75
C TRP A 44 -4.30 -11.89 9.82
N ASN A 45 -5.20 -12.58 9.14
CA ASN A 45 -5.21 -14.04 9.10
C ASN A 45 -5.67 -14.56 7.73
N GLY A 46 -5.45 -15.85 7.53
CA GLY A 46 -5.73 -16.54 6.26
C GLY A 46 -7.21 -16.59 5.86
N ASP A 47 -8.15 -16.40 6.78
CA ASP A 47 -9.59 -16.41 6.46
C ASP A 47 -10.01 -15.20 5.60
N TYR A 48 -9.16 -14.19 5.49
CA TYR A 48 -9.36 -13.07 4.57
C TYR A 48 -8.98 -13.40 3.11
N VAL A 49 -8.41 -14.58 2.86
CA VAL A 49 -8.09 -15.05 1.52
C VAL A 49 -9.27 -15.83 0.96
N PHE A 50 -9.73 -15.43 -0.23
CA PHE A 50 -10.70 -16.18 -1.00
C PHE A 50 -10.04 -16.77 -2.24
N ASN A 51 -10.08 -18.09 -2.36
CA ASN A 51 -9.61 -18.82 -3.53
C ASN A 51 -10.50 -20.06 -3.68
N SER A 52 -11.44 -19.99 -4.61
CA SER A 52 -12.38 -21.08 -4.88
C SER A 52 -11.87 -22.06 -5.93
N GLY A 53 -10.85 -21.68 -6.71
CA GLY A 53 -10.44 -22.40 -7.91
C GLY A 53 -11.39 -22.21 -9.10
N ASN A 54 -12.47 -21.43 -8.96
CA ASN A 54 -13.36 -21.05 -10.04
C ASN A 54 -13.03 -19.63 -10.51
N LEU A 55 -12.49 -19.52 -11.73
CA LEU A 55 -11.95 -18.25 -12.23
C LEU A 55 -12.97 -17.11 -12.27
N VAL A 56 -14.23 -17.36 -12.67
CA VAL A 56 -15.26 -16.31 -12.70
C VAL A 56 -15.56 -15.83 -11.28
N LEU A 57 -15.72 -16.76 -10.34
CA LEU A 57 -16.02 -16.46 -8.95
C LEU A 57 -14.86 -15.72 -8.27
N ASP A 58 -13.62 -16.13 -8.53
CA ASP A 58 -12.43 -15.49 -7.97
C ASP A 58 -12.22 -14.08 -8.56
N LEU A 59 -12.45 -13.87 -9.87
CA LEU A 59 -12.41 -12.54 -10.47
C LEU A 59 -13.53 -11.62 -9.96
N LEU A 60 -14.73 -12.16 -9.72
CA LEU A 60 -15.84 -11.42 -9.13
C LEU A 60 -15.52 -11.02 -7.69
N HIS A 61 -14.95 -11.93 -6.91
CA HIS A 61 -14.43 -11.64 -5.59
C HIS A 61 -13.38 -10.52 -5.64
N ASN A 62 -12.40 -10.60 -6.55
CA ASN A 62 -11.33 -9.61 -6.65
C ASN A 62 -11.84 -8.21 -7.06
N PHE A 63 -12.83 -8.15 -7.95
CA PHE A 63 -13.53 -6.91 -8.27
C PHE A 63 -14.21 -6.30 -7.03
N PHE A 64 -14.93 -7.11 -6.26
CA PHE A 64 -15.54 -6.69 -4.99
C PHE A 64 -14.48 -6.22 -3.97
N LEU A 65 -13.41 -7.00 -3.82
CA LEU A 65 -12.32 -6.74 -2.88
C LEU A 65 -11.70 -5.36 -3.12
N GLU A 66 -11.41 -5.03 -4.38
CA GLU A 66 -10.82 -3.74 -4.72
C GLU A 66 -11.81 -2.57 -4.50
N CYS A 67 -13.11 -2.76 -4.76
CA CYS A 67 -14.14 -1.77 -4.40
C CYS A 67 -14.23 -1.53 -2.88
N GLY A 68 -14.18 -2.60 -2.09
CA GLY A 68 -14.14 -2.52 -0.63
C GLY A 68 -12.86 -1.84 -0.12
N ALA A 69 -11.71 -2.23 -0.66
CA ALA A 69 -10.42 -1.64 -0.32
C ALA A 69 -10.33 -0.16 -0.69
N ARG A 70 -10.92 0.25 -1.82
CA ARG A 70 -11.08 1.65 -2.22
C ARG A 70 -11.92 2.43 -1.21
N THR A 71 -13.07 1.87 -0.81
CA THR A 71 -13.95 2.49 0.19
C THR A 71 -13.23 2.75 1.51
N HIS A 72 -12.43 1.78 1.98
CA HIS A 72 -11.63 1.96 3.20
C HIS A 72 -10.56 3.05 3.04
N LYS A 73 -9.85 3.08 1.91
CA LYS A 73 -8.87 4.15 1.60
C LYS A 73 -9.51 5.54 1.62
N MET A 74 -10.68 5.69 1.01
CA MET A 74 -11.41 6.98 0.99
C MET A 74 -11.75 7.44 2.40
N ARG A 75 -12.32 6.57 3.24
CA ARG A 75 -12.66 6.91 4.63
C ARG A 75 -11.43 7.22 5.47
N VAL A 76 -10.34 6.47 5.30
CA VAL A 76 -9.07 6.77 6.01
C VAL A 76 -8.49 8.11 5.56
N TYR A 77 -8.57 8.44 4.28
CA TYR A 77 -8.17 9.76 3.77
C TYR A 77 -8.94 10.90 4.45
N GLU A 78 -10.24 10.71 4.68
CA GLU A 78 -11.10 11.68 5.38
C GLU A 78 -10.78 11.78 6.88
N MET A 79 -10.17 10.75 7.48
CA MET A 79 -9.80 10.73 8.90
C MET A 79 -8.43 11.35 9.20
N THR A 80 -7.64 11.72 8.19
CA THR A 80 -6.28 12.24 8.39
C THR A 80 -5.95 13.38 7.43
N ASP A 81 -5.19 14.34 7.93
CA ASP A 81 -4.55 15.40 7.16
C ASP A 81 -3.04 15.17 7.00
N HIS A 82 -2.49 14.09 7.57
CA HIS A 82 -1.06 13.84 7.54
C HIS A 82 -0.56 13.63 6.10
N PRO A 83 0.42 14.41 5.63
CA PRO A 83 0.80 14.44 4.22
C PRO A 83 1.28 13.08 3.70
N VAL A 84 2.08 12.35 4.48
CA VAL A 84 2.54 11.00 4.10
C VAL A 84 1.38 10.01 3.92
N ALA A 85 0.37 10.06 4.80
CA ALA A 85 -0.79 9.17 4.70
C ALA A 85 -1.65 9.52 3.48
N ARG A 86 -1.84 10.82 3.21
CA ARG A 86 -2.58 11.31 2.02
C ARG A 86 -1.86 11.00 0.73
N GLU A 87 -0.54 11.14 0.70
CA GLU A 87 0.31 10.82 -0.44
C GLU A 87 0.18 9.34 -0.82
N MET A 88 0.43 8.45 0.15
CA MET A 88 0.31 7.00 -0.03
C MET A 88 -1.12 6.61 -0.44
N THR A 89 -2.13 7.16 0.24
CA THR A 89 -3.53 6.84 -0.07
C THR A 89 -3.93 7.34 -1.46
N GLY A 90 -3.51 8.54 -1.85
CA GLY A 90 -3.75 9.09 -3.18
C GLY A 90 -3.17 8.22 -4.29
N TYR A 91 -1.92 7.78 -4.13
CA TYR A 91 -1.29 6.85 -5.07
C TYR A 91 -2.07 5.53 -5.16
N LEU A 92 -2.41 4.94 -4.02
CA LEU A 92 -3.09 3.65 -3.96
C LEU A 92 -4.57 3.70 -4.37
N LEU A 93 -5.24 4.85 -4.31
CA LEU A 93 -6.57 5.04 -4.90
C LEU A 93 -6.50 4.99 -6.43
N VAL A 94 -5.45 5.56 -7.02
CA VAL A 94 -5.20 5.50 -8.47
C VAL A 94 -4.82 4.08 -8.88
N ARG A 95 -3.91 3.42 -8.16
CA ARG A 95 -3.56 2.01 -8.42
C ARG A 95 -4.73 1.06 -8.24
N GLY A 96 -5.53 1.23 -7.19
CA GLY A 96 -6.76 0.45 -6.99
C GLY A 96 -7.74 0.60 -8.15
N GLY A 97 -7.87 1.81 -8.71
CA GLY A 97 -8.65 2.03 -9.93
C GLY A 97 -8.18 1.19 -11.12
N VAL A 98 -6.86 1.05 -11.32
CA VAL A 98 -6.27 0.16 -12.33
C VAL A 98 -6.71 -1.29 -12.11
N HIS A 99 -6.62 -1.78 -10.87
CA HIS A 99 -6.95 -3.17 -10.55
C HIS A 99 -8.44 -3.47 -10.70
N VAL A 100 -9.32 -2.61 -10.15
CA VAL A 100 -10.78 -2.76 -10.31
C VAL A 100 -11.13 -2.81 -11.79
N LEU A 101 -10.57 -1.91 -12.61
CA LEU A 101 -10.82 -1.89 -14.05
C LEU A 101 -10.27 -3.15 -14.74
N ALA A 102 -9.08 -3.62 -14.37
CA ALA A 102 -8.49 -4.83 -14.96
C ALA A 102 -9.37 -6.07 -14.69
N TYR A 103 -9.82 -6.27 -13.45
CA TYR A 103 -10.75 -7.35 -13.11
C TYR A 103 -12.11 -7.19 -13.81
N ALA A 104 -12.63 -5.96 -13.90
CA ALA A 104 -13.86 -5.67 -14.62
C ALA A 104 -13.77 -6.03 -16.11
N LYS A 105 -12.64 -5.71 -16.76
CA LYS A 105 -12.36 -6.11 -18.14
C LYS A 105 -12.25 -7.63 -18.30
N ALA A 106 -11.58 -8.31 -17.37
CA ALA A 106 -11.48 -9.77 -17.39
C ALA A 106 -12.85 -10.44 -17.26
N LEU A 107 -13.70 -9.97 -16.32
CA LEU A 107 -15.07 -10.44 -16.15
C LEU A 107 -15.92 -10.23 -17.40
N GLU A 108 -15.82 -9.06 -18.03
CA GLU A 108 -16.53 -8.79 -19.28
C GLU A 108 -16.11 -9.75 -20.40
N ILE A 109 -14.80 -9.99 -20.57
CA ILE A 109 -14.29 -10.94 -21.56
C ILE A 109 -14.82 -12.34 -21.31
N MET A 110 -14.87 -12.77 -20.06
CA MET A 110 -15.27 -14.14 -19.69
C MET A 110 -16.78 -14.37 -19.71
N THR A 111 -17.58 -13.34 -19.43
CA THR A 111 -19.03 -13.50 -19.18
C THR A 111 -19.91 -12.74 -20.16
N GLY A 112 -19.35 -11.80 -20.92
CA GLY A 112 -20.09 -10.85 -21.74
C GLY A 112 -20.80 -9.73 -20.95
N VAL A 113 -20.69 -9.71 -19.62
CA VAL A 113 -21.33 -8.69 -18.77
C VAL A 113 -20.41 -7.49 -18.59
N ASP A 114 -20.86 -6.32 -19.01
CA ASP A 114 -20.12 -5.08 -18.83
C ASP A 114 -20.23 -4.52 -17.40
N VAL A 115 -19.49 -5.12 -16.48
CA VAL A 115 -19.42 -4.70 -15.06
C VAL A 115 -18.70 -3.37 -14.86
N LYS A 116 -17.97 -2.85 -15.87
CA LYS A 116 -17.28 -1.55 -15.79
C LYS A 116 -18.27 -0.40 -15.61
N LYS A 117 -19.51 -0.56 -16.10
CA LYS A 117 -20.60 0.41 -15.93
C LYS A 117 -21.00 0.64 -14.47
N MET A 118 -20.56 -0.21 -13.54
CA MET A 118 -20.77 0.01 -12.12
C MET A 118 -19.76 0.99 -11.50
N LEU A 119 -18.66 1.30 -12.19
CA LEU A 119 -17.59 2.15 -11.66
C LEU A 119 -17.89 3.64 -11.85
N PRO A 120 -17.45 4.50 -10.91
CA PRO A 120 -16.71 4.16 -9.68
C PRO A 120 -17.62 3.67 -8.54
N ILE A 121 -17.07 2.81 -7.67
CA ILE A 121 -17.71 2.37 -6.43
C ILE A 121 -16.80 2.76 -5.25
N PRO A 122 -17.28 3.52 -4.24
CA PRO A 122 -18.50 4.34 -4.23
C PRO A 122 -18.50 5.38 -5.36
N ASN A 123 -19.67 5.96 -5.66
CA ASN A 123 -19.88 6.92 -6.74
C ASN A 123 -19.24 8.29 -6.43
N LEU A 124 -17.92 8.34 -6.45
CA LEU A 124 -17.08 9.53 -6.32
C LEU A 124 -15.80 9.27 -7.13
N GLU A 125 -15.46 10.19 -8.01
CA GLU A 125 -14.26 10.10 -8.86
C GLU A 125 -12.97 10.32 -8.04
N ASN A 126 -11.86 9.69 -8.47
CA ASN A 126 -10.57 9.86 -7.78
C ASN A 126 -10.14 11.34 -7.74
N ARG A 127 -10.35 12.11 -8.82
CA ARG A 127 -10.05 13.55 -8.90
C ARG A 127 -10.60 14.42 -7.76
N ALA A 128 -11.60 13.92 -7.02
CA ALA A 128 -12.13 14.59 -5.83
C ALA A 128 -11.11 14.65 -4.67
N PHE A 129 -10.13 13.74 -4.64
CA PHE A 129 -9.06 13.70 -3.66
C PHE A 129 -7.83 14.41 -4.23
N ASP A 130 -7.42 15.54 -3.65
CA ASP A 130 -6.31 16.35 -4.18
C ASP A 130 -5.02 15.54 -4.40
N ALA A 131 -4.72 14.58 -3.51
CA ALA A 131 -3.53 13.73 -3.60
C ALA A 131 -3.51 12.78 -4.81
N THR A 132 -4.65 12.52 -5.47
CA THR A 132 -4.69 11.64 -6.65
C THR A 132 -4.35 12.38 -7.93
N ARG A 133 -4.65 13.68 -8.01
CA ARG A 133 -4.66 14.44 -9.27
C ARG A 133 -3.34 14.38 -9.99
N LYS A 134 -2.24 14.59 -9.27
CA LYS A 134 -0.88 14.52 -9.84
C LYS A 134 -0.55 13.17 -10.48
N TYR A 135 -1.09 12.07 -9.94
CA TYR A 135 -0.84 10.74 -10.49
C TYR A 135 -1.75 10.45 -11.69
N GLU A 136 -2.97 10.99 -11.71
CA GLU A 136 -3.83 10.96 -12.89
C GLU A 136 -3.25 11.82 -14.03
N GLU A 137 -2.71 13.01 -13.73
CA GLU A 137 -1.99 13.87 -14.67
C GLU A 137 -0.76 13.17 -15.27
N GLN A 138 -0.05 12.36 -14.47
CA GLN A 138 1.06 11.50 -14.92
C GLN A 138 0.60 10.27 -15.74
N GLY A 139 -0.72 10.04 -15.86
CA GLY A 139 -1.30 8.90 -16.57
C GLY A 139 -1.18 7.57 -15.84
N ILE A 140 -0.93 7.55 -14.52
CA ILE A 140 -0.69 6.31 -13.76
C ILE A 140 -1.92 5.40 -13.75
N HIS A 141 -3.13 5.96 -13.82
CA HIS A 141 -4.40 5.21 -13.92
C HIS A 141 -4.53 4.41 -15.24
N ARG A 142 -3.70 4.69 -16.24
CA ARG A 142 -3.71 3.97 -17.53
C ARG A 142 -2.65 2.88 -17.62
N LYS A 143 -1.71 2.86 -16.67
CA LYS A 143 -0.52 1.98 -16.69
C LYS A 143 -0.73 0.74 -15.84
N LEU A 144 -0.59 -0.44 -16.45
CA LEU A 144 -0.49 -1.72 -15.76
C LEU A 144 0.94 -2.25 -15.89
N TYR A 145 1.65 -2.37 -14.77
CA TYR A 145 3.04 -2.81 -14.74
C TYR A 145 3.11 -4.35 -14.63
N THR A 146 4.02 -5.01 -15.34
CA THR A 146 4.11 -6.48 -15.33
C THR A 146 4.81 -7.04 -14.09
N PHE A 147 5.63 -6.24 -13.38
CA PHE A 147 6.45 -6.68 -12.25
C PHE A 147 7.27 -7.96 -12.54
N SER A 148 7.63 -8.17 -13.82
CA SER A 148 8.47 -9.27 -14.26
C SER A 148 9.35 -8.80 -15.42
N ASP A 149 10.58 -9.31 -15.44
CA ASP A 149 11.53 -9.07 -16.51
C ASP A 149 11.16 -9.83 -17.77
N SER A 150 10.46 -10.96 -17.72
CA SER A 150 10.22 -11.83 -18.88
C SER A 150 8.81 -12.44 -19.00
N ASP A 151 8.00 -12.35 -17.95
CA ASP A 151 6.72 -13.06 -17.87
C ASP A 151 5.50 -12.11 -17.92
N TYR A 152 4.32 -12.72 -18.06
CA TYR A 152 3.01 -12.06 -17.94
C TYR A 152 2.71 -10.98 -19.00
N GLU A 153 3.40 -11.00 -20.15
CA GLU A 153 3.18 -10.04 -21.25
C GLU A 153 1.76 -10.12 -21.86
N ASP A 154 1.12 -11.29 -21.77
CA ASP A 154 -0.24 -11.55 -22.26
C ASP A 154 -1.32 -10.73 -21.53
N ILE A 155 -0.98 -10.03 -20.44
CA ILE A 155 -1.91 -9.09 -19.81
C ILE A 155 -2.38 -7.99 -20.77
N ALA A 156 -1.60 -7.69 -21.82
CA ALA A 156 -1.98 -6.79 -22.91
C ALA A 156 -3.22 -7.27 -23.69
N GLN A 157 -3.58 -8.55 -23.61
CA GLN A 157 -4.79 -9.09 -24.21
C GLN A 157 -6.06 -8.63 -23.46
N ILE A 158 -5.94 -8.31 -22.16
CA ILE A 158 -7.03 -7.82 -21.30
C ILE A 158 -6.94 -6.29 -21.14
N TRP A 159 -5.77 -5.77 -20.78
CA TRP A 159 -5.51 -4.36 -20.52
C TRP A 159 -5.25 -3.59 -21.82
N LYS A 160 -6.32 -3.31 -22.56
CA LYS A 160 -6.30 -2.63 -23.86
C LYS A 160 -7.56 -1.78 -24.08
N GLY A 161 -7.48 -0.89 -25.07
CA GLY A 161 -8.56 0.06 -25.40
C GLY A 161 -8.39 1.38 -24.66
N SER A 162 -9.49 2.07 -24.43
CA SER A 162 -9.53 3.37 -23.74
C SER A 162 -9.95 3.22 -22.29
N HIS A 163 -9.39 4.05 -21.42
CA HIS A 163 -9.82 4.18 -20.04
C HIS A 163 -11.20 4.87 -19.99
N PRO A 164 -12.16 4.39 -19.17
CA PRO A 164 -13.55 4.82 -19.23
C PRO A 164 -13.80 6.27 -18.77
N SER A 165 -12.92 6.85 -17.94
CA SER A 165 -13.14 8.19 -17.37
C SER A 165 -12.61 9.33 -18.25
N ASP A 166 -11.54 9.11 -19.01
CA ASP A 166 -10.86 10.15 -19.81
C ASP A 166 -10.74 9.78 -21.31
N GLY A 167 -11.08 8.55 -21.71
CA GLY A 167 -11.04 8.09 -23.10
C GLY A 167 -9.63 7.79 -23.62
N GLU A 168 -8.60 8.00 -22.81
CA GLU A 168 -7.20 7.85 -23.21
C GLU A 168 -6.76 6.39 -23.24
N ARG A 169 -5.74 6.07 -24.05
CA ARG A 169 -5.31 4.68 -24.27
C ARG A 169 -4.69 4.06 -23.01
N LEU A 170 -5.09 2.82 -22.72
CA LEU A 170 -4.48 1.94 -21.72
C LEU A 170 -3.12 1.42 -22.20
N GLU A 171 -2.17 1.32 -21.27
CA GLU A 171 -0.79 0.95 -21.51
C GLU A 171 -0.35 -0.17 -20.55
N VAL A 172 0.27 -1.21 -21.10
CA VAL A 172 1.02 -2.19 -20.31
C VAL A 172 2.48 -1.77 -20.31
N VAL A 173 3.09 -1.69 -19.13
CA VAL A 173 4.48 -1.31 -18.92
C VAL A 173 5.26 -2.52 -18.41
N ARG A 174 6.29 -2.95 -19.15
CA ARG A 174 7.14 -4.06 -18.71
C ARG A 174 8.03 -3.64 -17.54
N GLY A 175 8.13 -4.49 -16.52
CA GLY A 175 8.93 -4.26 -15.33
C GLY A 175 8.16 -3.51 -14.24
N VAL A 176 8.90 -2.71 -13.47
CA VAL A 176 8.40 -1.98 -12.29
C VAL A 176 8.43 -0.46 -12.53
N PRO A 177 7.59 0.33 -11.84
CA PRO A 177 7.78 1.77 -11.81
C PRO A 177 9.14 2.12 -11.18
N GLN A 178 9.67 3.31 -11.45
CA GLN A 178 10.96 3.79 -10.91
C GLN A 178 11.07 3.66 -9.37
N GLY A 179 9.95 3.76 -8.66
CA GLY A 179 9.91 3.64 -7.20
C GLY A 179 10.38 4.92 -6.49
N GLY A 180 10.79 4.78 -5.25
CA GLY A 180 11.32 5.84 -4.41
C GLY A 180 12.28 5.25 -3.37
N GLU A 181 12.87 6.13 -2.56
CA GLU A 181 13.76 5.72 -1.48
C GLU A 181 12.98 4.99 -0.37
N VAL A 182 13.55 3.89 0.13
CA VAL A 182 13.00 3.19 1.30
C VAL A 182 13.32 4.01 2.54
N PRO A 183 12.34 4.39 3.37
CA PRO A 183 12.60 5.20 4.54
C PRO A 183 13.43 4.41 5.55
N ASP A 184 14.52 5.04 6.01
CA ASP A 184 15.27 4.61 7.20
C ASP A 184 14.74 5.41 8.40
N LEU A 185 14.42 4.72 9.49
CA LEU A 185 13.82 5.33 10.67
C LEU A 185 14.90 5.76 11.65
N GLU A 186 14.69 6.91 12.29
CA GLU A 186 15.57 7.37 13.36
C GLU A 186 15.56 6.38 14.55
N GLU A 187 16.67 6.37 15.29
CA GLU A 187 16.72 5.62 16.54
C GLU A 187 15.69 6.14 17.54
N VAL A 188 15.15 5.21 18.33
CA VAL A 188 14.20 5.50 19.41
C VAL A 188 14.75 4.84 20.68
N PRO A 189 15.67 5.50 21.41
CA PRO A 189 16.37 4.91 22.55
C PRO A 189 15.43 4.45 23.66
N GLU A 190 14.33 5.16 23.90
CA GLU A 190 13.30 4.80 24.88
C GLU A 190 12.50 3.54 24.51
N GLU A 191 12.56 3.11 23.25
CA GLU A 191 12.03 1.84 22.75
C GLU A 191 13.14 0.78 22.60
N PHE A 192 14.37 1.09 23.00
CA PHE A 192 15.56 0.25 22.84
C PHE A 192 15.85 -0.12 21.38
N ALA A 193 15.48 0.74 20.43
CA ALA A 193 15.61 0.50 19.00
C ALA A 193 16.60 1.49 18.35
N PRO A 194 17.61 1.02 17.57
CA PRO A 194 17.87 -0.37 17.18
C PRO A 194 18.63 -1.19 18.25
N GLY A 195 18.96 -0.59 19.40
CA GLY A 195 19.62 -1.27 20.52
C GLY A 195 21.14 -1.38 20.41
N ILE A 196 21.73 -0.80 19.36
CA ILE A 196 23.18 -0.64 19.18
C ILE A 196 23.49 0.74 18.62
N SER A 197 24.69 1.26 18.90
CA SER A 197 25.13 2.52 18.31
C SER A 197 25.47 2.34 16.82
N ASN A 198 25.48 3.45 16.07
CA ASN A 198 25.97 3.44 14.68
C ASN A 198 27.45 2.98 14.61
N GLU A 199 28.27 3.32 15.60
CA GLU A 199 29.66 2.86 15.68
C GLU A 199 29.73 1.33 15.80
N ASP A 200 28.96 0.74 16.72
CA ASP A 200 28.89 -0.71 16.89
C ASP A 200 28.42 -1.39 15.60
N PHE A 201 27.40 -0.83 14.94
CA PHE A 201 26.93 -1.30 13.65
C PHE A 201 28.03 -1.30 12.59
N MET A 202 28.78 -0.20 12.46
CA MET A 202 29.88 -0.11 11.50
C MET A 202 31.03 -1.06 11.82
N GLN A 203 31.34 -1.28 13.10
CA GLN A 203 32.31 -2.29 13.51
C GLN A 203 31.85 -3.71 13.16
N ILE A 204 30.56 -4.02 13.34
CA ILE A 204 29.97 -5.30 12.92
C ILE A 204 30.07 -5.46 11.41
N ALA A 205 29.72 -4.43 10.63
CA ALA A 205 29.80 -4.44 9.18
C ALA A 205 31.22 -4.68 8.68
N GLN A 206 32.22 -4.00 9.25
CA GLN A 206 33.64 -4.20 8.92
C GLN A 206 34.10 -5.64 9.21
N ARG A 207 33.68 -6.21 10.35
CA ARG A 207 34.00 -7.62 10.67
C ARG A 207 33.41 -8.58 9.64
N LEU A 208 32.16 -8.35 9.21
CA LEU A 208 31.49 -9.16 8.18
C LEU A 208 32.21 -9.06 6.83
N GLN A 209 32.59 -7.85 6.40
CA GLN A 209 33.35 -7.65 5.15
C GLN A 209 34.69 -8.40 5.18
N LYS A 210 35.44 -8.27 6.28
CA LYS A 210 36.71 -8.97 6.46
C LYS A 210 36.56 -10.49 6.41
N LEU A 211 35.49 -11.04 6.99
CA LEU A 211 35.19 -12.48 6.95
C LEU A 211 34.80 -12.96 5.54
N ALA A 212 34.18 -12.08 4.73
CA ALA A 212 33.85 -12.34 3.34
C ALA A 212 35.05 -12.16 2.37
N GLY A 213 36.21 -11.69 2.86
CA GLY A 213 37.39 -11.42 2.03
C GLY A 213 37.26 -10.15 1.17
N LEU A 214 36.38 -9.23 1.57
CA LEU A 214 36.24 -7.89 0.99
C LEU A 214 37.18 -6.88 1.67
#